data_AF-A0A961G6T5-F1
#
_entry.id   AF-A0A961G6T5-F1
#
_cell.length_a   1.000
_cell.length_b   1.000
_cell.length_c   1.000
_cell.angle_alpha   90.00
_cell.angle_beta   90.00
_cell.angle_gamma   90.00
#
_symmetry.space_group_name_H-M   'P 1'
#
loop_
_entity.id
_entity.type
_entity.pdbx_description
1 polymer ?
#
loop_
_entity_poly.entity_id
_entity_poly.type
_entity_poly.pdbx_seq_one_letter_code
_entity_poly.pdbx_strand_id
1 'polypeptide(L)'
;EEAMNGDLASVFERLRIQLHRFVDHERFEEAGDVRDRWTALSSAVGDQIAWRSLRRAGRVVATDTDGARIEIDNGRFVRMMVATDQLPLLQASLGDDRLPHTMAELEEARMLWGWLATPGVRFDLITGTLGVPAYRVPDVDELRRPPNPVEPTRPVEAAPPRPG
;
A
#
# COMPACT_ATOMS: atom_id res chain seq x y z
N GLU A 1 -8.13 0.84 15.13
CA GLU A 1 -7.94 0.96 13.66
C GLU A 1 -9.24 0.82 12.88
N GLU A 2 -10.22 0.03 13.32
CA GLU A 2 -11.51 -0.14 12.63
C GLU A 2 -12.30 1.15 12.36
N ALA A 3 -12.34 2.10 13.31
CA ALA A 3 -13.08 3.34 13.13
C ALA A 3 -12.53 4.22 11.98
N MET A 4 -11.21 4.25 11.80
CA MET A 4 -10.55 5.02 10.74
C MET A 4 -10.73 4.34 9.37
N ASN A 5 -10.74 3.01 9.34
CA ASN A 5 -10.99 2.25 8.12
C ASN A 5 -12.46 2.37 7.66
N GLY A 6 -13.41 2.38 8.59
CA GLY A 6 -14.83 2.60 8.29
C GLY A 6 -15.10 4.00 7.71
N ASP A 7 -14.42 5.02 8.23
CA ASP A 7 -14.52 6.38 7.72
C ASP A 7 -13.92 6.52 6.32
N LEU A 8 -12.72 5.98 6.09
CA LEU A 8 -12.05 5.99 4.78
C LEU A 8 -12.85 5.28 3.69
N ALA A 9 -13.40 4.09 3.99
CA ALA A 9 -14.24 3.36 3.05
C ALA A 9 -15.47 4.18 2.61
N SER A 10 -16.07 4.93 3.56
CA SER A 10 -17.19 5.81 3.25
C SER A 10 -16.81 6.99 2.35
N VAL A 11 -15.60 7.54 2.53
CA VAL A 11 -15.09 8.64 1.69
C VAL A 11 -14.88 8.17 0.26
N PHE A 12 -14.20 7.04 0.08
CA PHE A 12 -13.99 6.46 -1.26
C PHE A 12 -15.31 6.10 -1.94
N GLU A 13 -16.27 5.53 -1.21
CA GLU A 13 -17.58 5.23 -1.79
C GLU A 13 -18.34 6.50 -2.24
N ARG A 14 -18.26 7.59 -1.47
CA ARG A 14 -18.84 8.88 -1.88
C ARG A 14 -18.19 9.42 -3.15
N LEU A 15 -16.86 9.36 -3.26
CA LEU A 15 -16.16 9.80 -4.47
C LEU A 15 -16.52 8.91 -5.68
N ARG A 16 -16.74 7.61 -5.45
CA ARG A 16 -17.13 6.65 -6.51
C ARG A 16 -18.49 6.99 -7.08
N ILE A 17 -19.46 7.24 -6.20
CA ILE A 17 -20.82 7.65 -6.59
C ILE A 17 -20.78 8.97 -7.37
N GLN A 18 -19.98 9.94 -6.92
CA GLN A 18 -19.82 11.22 -7.63
C GLN A 18 -19.20 11.04 -9.02
N LEU A 19 -18.15 10.22 -9.13
CA LEU A 19 -17.49 9.95 -10.41
C LEU A 19 -18.46 9.33 -11.42
N HIS A 20 -19.19 8.28 -11.02
CA HIS A 20 -20.20 7.66 -11.88
C HIS A 20 -21.28 8.67 -12.31
N ARG A 21 -21.79 9.47 -11.36
CA ARG A 21 -22.77 10.50 -11.67
C ARG A 21 -22.26 11.49 -12.72
N PHE A 22 -21.02 11.97 -12.62
CA PHE A 22 -20.47 12.91 -13.60
C PHE A 22 -20.26 12.25 -14.96
N VAL A 23 -19.78 11.02 -15.00
CA VAL A 23 -19.64 10.24 -16.24
C VAL A 23 -20.99 10.03 -16.92
N ASP A 24 -22.02 9.64 -16.16
CA ASP A 24 -23.38 9.39 -16.68
C ASP A 24 -24.04 10.65 -17.28
N HIS A 25 -23.61 11.84 -16.84
CA HIS A 25 -24.10 13.14 -17.34
C HIS A 25 -23.14 13.80 -18.32
N GLU A 26 -22.13 13.07 -18.84
CA GLU A 26 -21.10 13.58 -19.76
C GLU A 26 -20.31 14.79 -19.23
N ARG A 27 -20.23 14.92 -17.91
CA ARG A 27 -19.51 15.98 -17.18
C ARG A 27 -18.07 15.57 -16.92
N PHE A 28 -17.28 15.49 -18.00
CA PHE A 28 -15.95 14.87 -17.95
C PHE A 28 -14.89 15.69 -17.20
N GLU A 29 -15.01 17.02 -17.17
CA GLU A 29 -14.07 17.85 -16.39
C GLU A 29 -14.25 17.61 -14.89
N GLU A 30 -15.48 17.58 -14.41
CA GLU A 30 -15.79 17.31 -13.02
C GLU A 30 -15.50 15.87 -12.62
N ALA A 31 -15.65 14.93 -13.56
CA ALA A 31 -15.16 13.57 -13.38
C ALA A 31 -13.62 13.52 -13.23
N GLY A 32 -12.90 14.34 -14.00
CA GLY A 32 -11.45 14.54 -13.87
C GLY A 32 -11.06 15.05 -12.48
N ASP A 33 -11.72 16.10 -11.99
CA ASP A 33 -11.49 16.64 -10.64
C ASP A 33 -11.69 15.59 -9.54
N VAL A 34 -12.72 14.76 -9.66
CA VAL A 34 -12.98 13.68 -8.69
C VAL A 34 -11.90 12.60 -8.77
N ARG A 35 -11.43 12.26 -9.97
CA ARG A 35 -10.30 11.33 -10.16
C ARG A 35 -9.03 11.87 -9.49
N ASP A 36 -8.70 13.13 -9.68
CA ASP A 36 -7.50 13.72 -9.10
C ASP A 36 -7.57 13.73 -7.56
N ARG A 37 -8.73 14.05 -6.99
CA ARG A 37 -8.97 13.96 -5.54
C ARG A 37 -8.85 12.52 -5.03
N TRP A 38 -9.38 11.56 -5.78
CA TRP A 38 -9.23 10.14 -5.45
C TRP A 38 -7.76 9.75 -5.41
N THR A 39 -7.00 10.04 -6.46
CA THR A 39 -5.58 9.71 -6.54
C THR A 39 -4.77 10.37 -5.42
N ALA A 40 -5.03 11.65 -5.12
CA ALA A 40 -4.39 12.36 -4.03
C ALA A 40 -4.69 11.70 -2.66
N LEU A 41 -5.96 11.36 -2.40
CA LEU A 41 -6.35 10.69 -1.16
C LEU A 41 -5.75 9.29 -1.06
N SER A 42 -5.79 8.50 -2.13
CA SER A 42 -5.19 7.17 -2.16
C SER A 42 -3.69 7.21 -1.88
N SER A 43 -2.97 8.16 -2.47
CA SER A 43 -1.54 8.35 -2.19
C SER A 43 -1.32 8.69 -0.71
N ALA A 44 -2.02 9.69 -0.19
CA ALA A 44 -1.85 10.13 1.20
C ALA A 44 -2.14 9.02 2.21
N VAL A 45 -3.18 8.21 1.96
CA VAL A 45 -3.51 7.06 2.81
C VAL A 45 -2.44 5.98 2.69
N GLY A 46 -1.96 5.68 1.47
CA GLY A 46 -0.87 4.73 1.25
C GLY A 46 0.41 5.13 1.95
N ASP A 47 0.78 6.41 1.88
CA ASP A 47 1.98 6.96 2.51
C ASP A 47 1.88 6.88 4.04
N GLN A 48 0.72 7.21 4.61
CA GLN A 48 0.45 7.08 6.05
C GLN A 48 0.50 5.63 6.54
N ILE A 49 0.02 4.69 5.72
CA ILE A 49 0.10 3.26 6.00
C ILE A 49 1.55 2.81 6.01
N ALA A 50 2.30 3.13 4.95
CA ALA A 50 3.71 2.79 4.84
C ALA A 50 4.50 3.30 6.05
N TRP A 51 4.30 4.56 6.43
CA TRP A 51 4.90 5.15 7.64
C TRP A 51 4.59 4.31 8.88
N ARG A 52 3.30 4.11 9.20
CA ARG A 52 2.88 3.38 10.41
C ARG A 52 3.40 1.94 10.44
N SER A 53 3.42 1.27 9.30
CA SER A 53 3.92 -0.10 9.19
C SER A 53 5.42 -0.17 9.45
N LEU A 54 6.19 0.74 8.87
CA LEU A 54 7.63 0.83 9.12
C LEU A 54 7.96 1.22 10.56
N ARG A 55 7.15 2.10 11.18
CA ARG A 55 7.24 2.43 12.60
C ARG A 55 7.05 1.20 13.48
N ARG A 56 5.98 0.45 13.26
CA ARG A 56 5.64 -0.76 14.04
C ARG A 56 6.63 -1.90 13.86
N ALA A 57 7.34 -1.94 12.73
CA ALA A 57 8.36 -2.93 12.47
C ALA A 57 9.59 -2.78 13.38
N GLY A 58 9.77 -1.62 14.02
CA GLY A 58 10.93 -1.31 14.84
C GLY A 58 12.18 -1.31 13.96
N ARG A 59 13.14 -2.19 14.27
CA ARG A 59 14.33 -2.39 13.45
C ARG A 59 14.06 -3.44 12.37
N VAL A 60 14.29 -3.04 11.12
CA VAL A 60 14.23 -3.90 9.94
C VAL A 60 15.60 -3.97 9.30
N VAL A 61 16.06 -5.17 9.00
CA VAL A 61 17.24 -5.40 8.16
C VAL A 61 16.80 -6.27 7.01
N ALA A 62 17.10 -5.82 5.79
CA ALA A 62 16.70 -6.52 4.59
C ALA A 62 17.79 -6.39 3.52
N THR A 63 17.86 -7.40 2.66
CA THR A 63 18.87 -7.53 1.60
C THR A 63 18.17 -7.77 0.27
N ASP A 64 18.52 -7.03 -0.78
CA ASP A 64 17.99 -7.24 -2.13
C ASP A 64 18.74 -8.33 -2.92
N THR A 65 18.32 -8.55 -4.17
CA THR A 65 18.92 -9.54 -5.07
C THR A 65 20.34 -9.21 -5.49
N ASP A 66 20.71 -7.93 -5.44
CA ASP A 66 22.05 -7.45 -5.82
C ASP A 66 23.01 -7.47 -4.61
N GLY A 67 22.52 -7.92 -3.44
CA GLY A 67 23.28 -8.04 -2.21
C GLY A 67 23.39 -6.73 -1.43
N ALA A 68 22.64 -5.69 -1.81
CA ALA A 68 22.56 -4.47 -1.03
C ALA A 68 21.69 -4.70 0.20
N ARG A 69 22.27 -4.43 1.36
CA ARG A 69 21.65 -4.61 2.66
C ARG A 69 21.36 -3.27 3.29
N ILE A 70 20.09 -3.00 3.59
CA ILE A 70 19.69 -1.78 4.30
C ILE A 70 19.28 -2.10 5.73
N GLU A 71 19.48 -1.11 6.59
CA GLU A 71 18.99 -1.10 7.95
C GLU A 71 18.04 0.08 8.12
N ILE A 72 16.85 -0.21 8.61
CA ILE A 72 15.80 0.75 8.94
C ILE A 72 15.54 0.63 10.43
N ASP A 73 15.41 1.75 11.12
CA ASP A 73 15.04 1.78 12.53
C ASP A 73 13.87 2.73 12.73
N ASN A 74 12.77 2.21 13.25
CA ASN A 74 11.55 2.95 13.51
C ASN A 74 11.12 3.82 12.31
N GLY A 75 11.11 3.17 11.13
CA GLY A 75 10.77 3.78 9.85
C GLY A 75 11.72 4.84 9.30
N ARG A 76 12.92 4.94 9.84
CA ARG A 76 13.99 5.82 9.33
C ARG A 76 15.10 4.99 8.74
N PHE A 77 15.65 5.44 7.62
CA PHE A 77 16.82 4.81 7.03
C PHE A 77 18.06 5.04 7.91
N VAL A 78 18.74 3.97 8.34
CA VAL A 78 19.94 4.07 9.19
C VAL A 78 21.22 3.95 8.37
N ARG A 79 21.31 2.92 7.52
CA ARG A 79 22.49 2.68 6.68
C ARG A 79 22.21 1.68 5.57
N MET A 80 23.10 1.68 4.58
CA MET A 80 23.17 0.70 3.49
C MET A 80 24.59 0.12 3.42
N MET A 81 24.68 -1.19 3.17
CA MET A 81 25.93 -1.90 2.96
C MET A 81 25.83 -2.61 1.62
N VAL A 82 26.82 -2.40 0.74
CA VAL A 82 26.95 -3.13 -0.52
C VAL A 82 28.14 -4.07 -0.39
N ALA A 83 28.08 -5.24 -1.01
CA ALA A 83 29.09 -6.30 -0.87
C ALA A 83 30.55 -5.85 -1.14
N THR A 84 30.76 -4.73 -1.83
CA THR A 84 32.08 -4.20 -2.21
C THR A 84 32.45 -2.86 -1.60
N ASP A 85 31.54 -2.17 -0.89
CA ASP A 85 31.87 -0.88 -0.28
C ASP A 85 30.91 -0.53 0.86
N GLN A 86 31.47 -0.11 2.01
CA GLN A 86 30.67 0.52 3.06
C GLN A 86 30.46 1.98 2.66
N LEU A 87 29.26 2.32 2.16
CA LEU A 87 28.88 3.71 2.00
C LEU A 87 28.68 4.32 3.40
N PRO A 88 29.47 5.33 3.81
CA PRO A 88 29.23 6.01 5.08
C PRO A 88 27.96 6.85 4.90
N LEU A 89 26.89 6.48 5.61
CA LEU A 89 25.65 7.24 5.62
C LEU A 89 25.33 7.74 7.03
N LEU A 90 24.76 8.94 7.06
CA LEU A 90 24.44 9.73 8.25
C LEU A 90 23.59 8.92 9.24
N GLN A 91 23.94 9.03 10.52
CA GLN A 91 23.11 8.50 11.61
C GLN A 91 21.70 9.10 11.53
N ALA A 92 20.70 8.24 11.34
CA ALA A 92 19.32 8.60 11.62
C ALA A 92 19.11 8.78 13.13
N SER A 93 18.25 9.74 13.47
CA SER A 93 17.78 9.94 14.85
C SER A 93 16.97 8.73 15.31
N LEU A 94 17.25 8.27 16.55
CA LEU A 94 16.50 7.22 17.23
C LEU A 94 15.01 7.59 17.29
N GLY A 95 14.15 6.65 16.92
CA GLY A 95 12.73 6.90 16.66
C GLY A 95 11.90 7.29 17.88
N ASP A 96 11.18 8.41 17.77
CA ASP A 96 10.11 8.85 18.67
C ASP A 96 8.75 8.49 18.07
N ASP A 97 7.74 8.13 18.87
CA ASP A 97 6.43 7.57 18.46
C ASP A 97 5.48 8.60 17.82
N ARG A 98 6.06 9.55 17.08
CA ARG A 98 5.39 10.73 16.55
C ARG A 98 4.94 10.52 15.11
N LEU A 99 3.90 11.28 14.74
CA LEU A 99 3.47 11.47 13.36
C LEU A 99 4.64 12.06 12.54
N PRO A 100 4.70 11.81 11.22
CA PRO A 100 5.70 12.45 10.38
C PRO A 100 5.56 13.97 10.50
N HIS A 101 6.66 14.63 10.84
CA HIS A 101 6.76 16.06 11.06
C HIS A 101 6.98 16.84 9.77
N THR A 102 7.46 16.17 8.73
CA THR A 102 7.74 16.79 7.43
C THR A 102 7.37 15.88 6.26
N MET A 103 7.17 16.48 5.08
CA MET A 103 6.98 15.74 3.83
C MET A 103 8.17 14.83 3.51
N ALA A 104 9.39 15.27 3.81
CA ALA A 104 10.60 14.49 3.57
C ALA A 104 10.62 13.17 4.36
N GLU A 105 10.04 13.13 5.57
CA GLU A 105 9.92 11.90 6.34
C GLU A 105 8.90 10.93 5.73
N LEU A 106 7.80 11.48 5.20
CA LEU A 106 6.78 10.71 4.51
C LEU A 106 7.33 10.12 3.20
N GLU A 107 8.06 10.91 2.42
CA GLU A 107 8.72 10.49 1.19
C GLU A 107 9.78 9.41 1.45
N GLU A 108 10.59 9.57 2.51
CA GLU A 108 11.56 8.54 2.92
C GLU A 108 10.84 7.22 3.23
N ALA A 109 9.78 7.24 4.05
CA ALA A 109 9.03 6.05 4.36
C ALA A 109 8.39 5.41 3.12
N ARG A 110 7.87 6.22 2.18
CA ARG A 110 7.35 5.73 0.90
C ARG A 110 8.43 5.05 0.08
N MET A 111 9.62 5.64 -0.02
CA MET A 111 10.76 5.05 -0.75
C MET A 111 11.21 3.74 -0.11
N LEU A 112 11.37 3.72 1.22
CA LEU A 112 11.75 2.51 1.97
C LEU A 112 10.71 1.40 1.82
N TRP A 113 9.42 1.74 1.91
CA TRP A 113 8.34 0.78 1.71
C TRP A 113 8.31 0.22 0.29
N GLY A 114 8.49 1.08 -0.72
CA GLY A 114 8.60 0.66 -2.12
C GLY A 114 9.79 -0.28 -2.35
N TRP A 115 10.94 0.03 -1.75
CA TRP A 115 12.11 -0.85 -1.82
C TRP A 115 11.83 -2.19 -1.13
N LEU A 116 11.29 -2.21 0.10
CA LEU A 116 10.97 -3.45 0.82
C LEU A 116 9.91 -4.30 0.09
N ALA A 117 9.01 -3.69 -0.67
CA ALA A 117 8.00 -4.36 -1.47
C ALA A 117 8.54 -4.87 -2.82
N THR A 118 9.79 -4.55 -3.18
CA THR A 118 10.41 -5.00 -4.42
C THR A 118 10.60 -6.52 -4.40
N PRO A 119 10.19 -7.24 -5.46
CA PRO A 119 10.39 -8.68 -5.53
C PRO A 119 11.86 -9.06 -5.35
N GLY A 120 12.12 -10.05 -4.50
CA GLY A 120 13.48 -10.53 -4.24
C GLY A 120 14.17 -9.88 -3.03
N VAL A 121 13.58 -8.85 -2.42
CA VAL A 121 14.03 -8.36 -1.11
C VAL A 121 13.73 -9.41 -0.04
N ARG A 122 14.78 -9.82 0.67
CA ARG A 122 14.72 -10.78 1.77
C ARG A 122 14.89 -10.06 3.10
N PHE A 123 13.97 -10.30 4.02
CA PHE A 123 14.07 -9.81 5.39
C PHE A 123 15.05 -10.67 6.20
N ASP A 124 16.10 -10.05 6.73
CA ASP A 124 17.08 -10.67 7.62
C ASP A 124 16.67 -10.53 9.09
N LEU A 125 16.06 -9.40 9.45
CA LEU A 125 15.63 -9.08 10.80
C LEU A 125 14.40 -8.18 10.75
N ILE A 126 13.42 -8.47 11.60
CA ILE A 126 12.33 -7.57 11.95
C ILE A 126 12.10 -7.73 13.45
N THR A 127 12.19 -6.65 14.22
CA THR A 127 11.99 -6.72 15.68
C THR A 127 10.54 -6.55 16.10
N GLY A 128 9.73 -5.89 15.28
CA GLY A 128 8.32 -5.63 15.54
C GLY A 128 7.38 -6.29 14.53
N THR A 129 6.25 -5.65 14.25
CA THR A 129 5.26 -6.14 13.30
C THR A 129 5.29 -5.32 12.02
N LEU A 130 5.70 -5.95 10.92
CA LEU A 130 5.54 -5.40 9.59
C LEU A 130 4.21 -5.93 9.02
N GLY A 131 3.18 -5.09 9.06
CA GLY A 131 1.85 -5.43 8.58
C GLY A 131 1.44 -4.55 7.42
N VAL A 132 0.72 -5.10 6.45
CA VAL A 132 -0.08 -4.32 5.51
C VAL A 132 -1.50 -4.28 6.09
N PRO A 133 -2.17 -3.12 6.19
CA PRO A 133 -3.52 -3.07 6.71
C PRO A 133 -4.46 -3.90 5.85
N ALA A 134 -5.48 -4.49 6.49
CA ALA A 134 -6.51 -5.27 5.82
C ALA A 134 -7.31 -4.46 4.79
N TYR A 135 -7.30 -3.12 4.90
CA TYR A 135 -7.90 -2.23 3.92
C TYR A 135 -6.91 -1.92 2.80
N ARG A 136 -7.14 -2.49 1.63
CA ARG A 136 -6.45 -2.13 0.40
C ARG A 136 -7.00 -0.79 -0.09
N VAL A 137 -6.13 0.20 -0.20
CA VAL A 137 -6.50 1.48 -0.80
C VAL A 137 -6.88 1.23 -2.26
N PRO A 138 -8.12 1.55 -2.67
CA PRO A 138 -8.56 1.26 -4.02
C PRO A 138 -7.89 2.22 -5.02
N ASP A 139 -7.40 1.64 -6.12
CA ASP A 139 -6.89 2.43 -7.24
C ASP A 139 -8.06 2.96 -8.08
N VAL A 140 -7.93 4.19 -8.56
CA VAL A 140 -8.95 4.79 -9.44
C VAL A 140 -9.06 4.04 -10.77
N ASP A 141 -7.98 3.41 -11.24
CA ASP A 141 -7.97 2.61 -12.46
C ASP A 141 -8.62 1.22 -12.25
N GLU A 142 -8.74 0.74 -11.01
CA GLU A 142 -9.52 -0.46 -10.70
C GLU A 142 -11.03 -0.24 -10.93
N LEU A 143 -11.51 1.01 -10.90
CA LEU A 143 -12.89 1.38 -11.21
C LEU A 143 -13.21 1.35 -12.72
N ARG A 144 -12.18 1.35 -13.58
CA ARG A 144 -12.37 1.20 -15.05
C ARG A 144 -12.54 -0.24 -15.47
N ARG A 145 -12.22 -1.21 -14.61
CA ARG A 145 -12.37 -2.62 -14.94
C ARG A 145 -13.88 -2.93 -14.92
N PRO A 146 -14.49 -3.38 -16.03
CA PRO A 146 -15.87 -3.81 -15.99
C PRO A 146 -16.00 -4.91 -14.92
N PRO A 147 -17.12 -4.97 -14.17
CA PRO A 147 -17.34 -6.07 -13.24
C PRO A 147 -17.16 -7.36 -14.04
N ASN A 148 -16.29 -8.24 -13.54
CA ASN A 148 -16.02 -9.53 -14.16
C ASN A 148 -17.39 -10.18 -14.43
N PRO A 149 -17.74 -10.54 -15.68
CA PRO A 149 -19.03 -11.15 -15.92
C PRO A 149 -19.08 -12.40 -15.05
N VAL A 150 -20.04 -12.42 -14.13
CA VAL A 150 -20.34 -13.61 -13.34
C VAL A 150 -20.69 -14.67 -14.37
N GLU A 151 -19.78 -15.60 -14.62
CA GLU A 151 -20.08 -16.76 -15.46
C GLU A 151 -21.33 -17.40 -14.87
N PRO A 152 -22.43 -17.54 -15.63
CA PRO A 152 -23.59 -18.24 -15.12
C PRO A 152 -23.12 -19.66 -14.78
N THR A 153 -23.16 -19.99 -13.49
CA THR A 153 -22.92 -21.33 -12.96
C THR A 153 -23.60 -22.33 -13.88
N ARG A 154 -22.79 -23.12 -14.60
CA ARG A 154 -23.30 -24.23 -15.40
C ARG A 154 -24.17 -25.10 -14.48
N PRO A 155 -25.41 -25.43 -14.85
CA PRO A 155 -26.21 -26.36 -14.06
C PRO A 155 -25.44 -27.68 -13.95
N VAL A 156 -25.26 -28.13 -12.71
CA VAL A 156 -24.63 -29.42 -12.39
C VAL A 156 -25.45 -30.51 -13.05
N GLU A 157 -24.90 -31.10 -14.10
CA GLU A 157 -25.46 -32.25 -14.80
C GLU A 157 -25.53 -33.42 -13.82
N ALA A 158 -26.75 -33.85 -13.49
CA ALA A 158 -27.00 -34.90 -12.52
C ALA A 158 -26.42 -36.23 -13.04
N ALA A 159 -25.53 -36.83 -12.25
CA ALA A 159 -24.96 -38.15 -12.54
C ALA A 159 -26.07 -39.23 -12.55
N PRO A 160 -26.05 -40.19 -13.49
CA PRO A 160 -27.06 -41.25 -13.54
C PRO A 160 -26.89 -42.23 -12.35
N PRO A 161 -28.00 -42.82 -11.85
CA PRO A 161 -27.95 -43.77 -10.75
C PRO A 161 -27.22 -45.05 -11.16
N ARG A 162 -26.37 -45.57 -10.25
CA ARG A 162 -25.65 -46.83 -10.44
C ARG A 162 -26.64 -48.01 -10.45
N PRO A 163 -26.42 -49.03 -11.29
CA PRO A 163 -27.23 -50.25 -11.24
C PRO A 163 -26.89 -51.06 -9.98
N GLY A 164 -27.90 -51.73 -9.43
CA GLY A 164 -27.83 -52.59 -8.26
C GLY A 164 -27.16 -53.94 -8.50
#